data_AF-A0A3C1J8E9-F1
#
_entry.id   AF-A0A3C1J8E9-F1
#
_cell.length_a   1.000
_cell.length_b   1.000
_cell.length_c   1.000
_cell.angle_alpha   90.00
_cell.angle_beta   90.00
_cell.angle_gamma   90.00
#
_symmetry.space_group_name_H-M   'P 1'
#
loop_
_entity.id
_entity.type
_entity.pdbx_description
1 polymer ?
#
loop_
_entity_poly.entity_id
_entity_poly.type
_entity_poly.pdbx_seq_one_letter_code
_entity_poly.pdbx_strand_id
1 'polypeptide(L)'
;MTKSKNFWAASALVSLAVMVFAAYSIYGRVSAHLPGETLEVHPVPMPPPQEEAGEEETVESAGTAAAAKPEEPAQQPAAGDKDEAGKVKAVKTVFEYKDAKAKSVKLAGSFTSWKAKPMTKKNGVWKAEVYILPGNYPYHFTVDGKKKLDPGKPKAPTGDSLVMVE
;
A
#
# COMPACT_ATOMS: atom_id res chain seq x y z
N MET A 1 2.77 52.46 16.25
CA MET A 1 3.60 51.77 17.26
C MET A 1 4.51 50.77 16.53
N THR A 2 5.80 51.06 16.41
CA THR A 2 6.80 50.15 15.80
C THR A 2 7.33 49.21 16.89
N LYS A 3 7.32 47.90 16.63
CA LYS A 3 7.79 46.90 17.60
C LYS A 3 9.33 46.94 17.69
N SER A 4 9.87 46.67 18.88
CA SER A 4 11.31 46.77 19.14
C SER A 4 12.11 45.69 18.39
N LYS A 5 13.40 45.94 18.16
CA LYS A 5 14.31 44.98 17.50
C LYS A 5 14.31 43.61 18.21
N ASN A 6 14.16 43.61 19.54
CA ASN A 6 14.09 42.39 20.36
C ASN A 6 12.80 41.58 20.09
N PHE A 7 11.69 42.24 19.72
CA PHE A 7 10.46 41.56 19.33
C PHE A 7 10.62 40.82 18.00
N TRP A 8 11.28 41.45 17.02
CA TRP A 8 11.57 40.80 15.73
C TRP A 8 12.55 39.64 15.89
N ALA A 9 13.58 39.79 16.74
CA ALA A 9 14.51 38.71 17.06
C ALA A 9 13.83 37.53 17.76
N ALA A 10 12.98 37.78 18.76
CA ALA A 10 12.22 36.73 19.44
C ALA A 10 11.26 35.99 18.49
N SER A 11 10.58 36.72 17.60
CA SER A 11 9.70 36.11 16.59
C SER A 11 10.46 35.22 15.60
N ALA A 12 11.68 35.62 15.21
CA ALA A 12 12.53 34.82 14.33
C ALA A 12 12.99 33.51 15.02
N LEU A 13 13.36 33.58 16.30
CA LEU A 13 13.76 32.39 17.07
C LEU A 13 12.61 31.40 17.28
N VAL A 14 11.40 31.89 17.55
CA VAL A 14 10.21 31.02 17.66
C VAL A 14 9.90 30.36 16.31
N SER A 15 10.01 31.10 15.20
CA SER A 15 9.82 30.54 13.86
C SER A 15 10.85 29.44 13.55
N LEU A 16 12.12 29.67 13.88
CA LEU A 16 13.18 28.67 13.72
C LEU A 16 12.89 27.40 14.55
N ALA A 17 12.49 27.57 15.82
CA ALA A 17 12.16 26.44 16.69
C ALA A 17 10.97 25.62 16.15
N VAL A 18 9.95 26.29 15.59
CA VAL A 18 8.81 25.61 14.95
C VAL A 18 9.25 24.86 13.69
N MET A 19 10.13 25.44 12.85
CA MET A 19 10.67 24.73 11.68
C MET A 19 11.48 23.50 12.09
N VAL A 20 12.34 23.62 13.10
CA VAL A 20 13.14 22.48 13.61
C VAL A 20 12.23 21.40 14.18
N PHE A 21 11.22 21.76 14.96
CA PHE A 21 10.26 20.80 15.51
C PHE A 21 9.43 20.11 14.42
N ALA A 22 8.98 20.85 13.39
CA ALA A 22 8.27 20.28 12.25
C ALA A 22 9.17 19.34 11.45
N ALA A 23 10.41 19.75 11.16
CA ALA A 23 11.39 18.91 10.48
C ALA A 23 11.69 17.63 11.27
N TYR A 24 11.83 17.73 12.60
CA TYR A 24 12.04 16.58 13.47
C TYR A 24 10.83 15.64 13.52
N SER A 25 9.61 16.17 13.55
CA SER A 25 8.37 15.38 13.52
C SER A 25 8.17 14.66 12.18
N ILE A 26 8.45 15.34 11.07
CA ILE A 26 8.43 14.76 9.72
C ILE A 26 9.52 13.70 9.60
N TYR A 27 10.74 13.99 10.05
CA TYR A 27 11.86 13.06 10.03
C TYR A 27 11.57 11.81 10.87
N GLY A 28 10.98 11.95 12.07
CA GLY A 28 10.56 10.81 12.89
C GLY A 28 9.53 9.92 12.20
N ARG A 29 8.55 10.52 11.50
CA ARG A 29 7.59 9.76 10.69
C ARG A 29 8.20 9.10 9.45
N VAL A 30 9.05 9.81 8.73
CA VAL A 30 9.67 9.34 7.48
C VAL A 30 10.71 8.26 7.77
N SER A 31 11.53 8.44 8.82
CA SER A 31 12.52 7.44 9.26
C SER A 31 11.87 6.14 9.72
N ALA A 32 10.69 6.20 10.36
CA ALA A 32 9.95 5.00 10.76
C ALA A 32 9.34 4.23 9.57
N HIS A 33 9.29 4.83 8.37
CA HIS A 33 8.67 4.25 7.18
C HIS A 33 9.66 3.96 6.02
N LEU A 34 10.96 4.22 6.20
CA LEU A 34 12.00 4.03 5.16
C LEU A 34 13.09 2.95 5.42
N PRO A 35 12.99 1.95 6.33
CA PRO A 35 14.06 0.96 6.47
C PRO A 35 13.98 -0.17 5.42
N GLY A 36 13.96 0.15 4.11
CA GLY A 36 13.82 -0.93 3.13
C GLY A 36 13.92 -0.62 1.63
N GLU A 37 14.39 0.55 1.19
CA GLU A 37 14.56 0.85 -0.25
C GLU A 37 16.03 0.87 -0.71
N THR A 38 16.91 0.09 -0.08
CA THR A 38 18.09 -0.40 -0.80
C THR A 38 17.65 -1.58 -1.65
N LEU A 39 17.37 -1.29 -2.91
CA LEU A 39 16.97 -2.26 -3.93
C LEU A 39 18.18 -3.17 -4.24
N GLU A 40 18.43 -4.14 -3.37
CA GLU A 40 19.42 -5.19 -3.62
C GLU A 40 18.83 -6.13 -4.69
N VAL A 41 19.29 -5.95 -5.92
CA VAL A 41 18.94 -6.82 -7.04
C VAL A 41 19.57 -8.18 -6.78
N HIS A 42 18.81 -9.09 -6.17
CA HIS A 42 19.17 -10.50 -6.16
C HIS A 42 18.88 -11.07 -7.56
N PRO A 43 19.89 -11.55 -8.30
CA PRO A 43 19.62 -12.30 -9.52
C PRO A 43 18.80 -13.53 -9.14
N VAL A 44 17.67 -13.72 -9.81
CA VAL A 44 16.80 -14.90 -9.62
C VAL A 44 17.64 -16.15 -9.89
N PRO A 45 17.91 -17.01 -8.89
CA PRO A 45 18.56 -18.27 -9.15
C PRO A 45 17.55 -19.16 -9.90
N MET A 46 17.91 -19.61 -11.10
CA MET A 46 17.20 -20.71 -11.74
C MET A 46 17.17 -21.88 -10.76
N PRO A 47 16.01 -22.51 -10.48
CA PRO A 47 16.00 -23.69 -9.64
C PRO A 47 16.71 -24.84 -10.36
N PRO A 48 17.81 -25.40 -9.83
CA PRO A 48 18.26 -26.71 -10.28
C PRO A 48 17.20 -27.76 -9.89
N PRO A 49 17.07 -28.86 -10.65
CA PRO A 49 16.16 -29.95 -10.33
C PRO A 49 16.35 -30.40 -8.86
N GLN A 50 15.24 -30.52 -8.13
CA GLN A 50 15.23 -30.80 -6.70
C GLN A 50 15.80 -32.19 -6.39
N GLU A 51 16.83 -32.25 -5.55
CA GLU A 51 17.17 -33.44 -4.76
C GLU A 51 17.84 -33.00 -3.43
N GLU A 52 17.34 -33.61 -2.35
CA GLU A 52 17.92 -33.77 -1.00
C GLU A 52 17.81 -32.65 0.08
N ALA A 53 16.86 -32.90 0.99
CA ALA A 53 16.90 -32.90 2.45
C ALA A 53 17.96 -32.07 3.23
N GLY A 54 17.48 -31.37 4.28
CA GLY A 54 18.30 -30.89 5.40
C GLY A 54 17.56 -29.88 6.28
N GLU A 55 17.28 -30.27 7.52
CA GLU A 55 16.48 -29.62 8.56
C GLU A 55 17.12 -28.37 9.21
N GLU A 56 16.23 -27.50 9.77
CA GLU A 56 16.36 -26.71 11.01
C GLU A 56 17.50 -25.65 11.11
N GLU A 57 17.41 -24.48 11.75
CA GLU A 57 16.60 -23.98 12.87
C GLU A 57 16.84 -22.45 12.98
N THR A 58 15.83 -21.69 13.45
CA THR A 58 15.93 -20.38 14.16
C THR A 58 16.53 -19.16 13.39
N VAL A 59 16.14 -17.89 13.54
CA VAL A 59 15.53 -17.08 14.60
C VAL A 59 14.80 -15.88 13.97
N GLU A 60 13.68 -15.52 14.60
CA GLU A 60 13.24 -14.17 14.98
C GLU A 60 13.23 -12.95 14.03
N SER A 61 12.08 -12.26 14.17
CA SER A 61 11.89 -10.81 14.19
C SER A 61 11.09 -10.18 13.05
N ALA A 62 9.87 -9.77 13.43
CA ALA A 62 9.16 -8.54 13.06
C ALA A 62 9.65 -7.82 11.77
N GLY A 63 8.81 -7.59 10.76
CA GLY A 63 7.50 -6.97 10.87
C GLY A 63 7.49 -5.73 9.96
N THR A 64 6.48 -5.67 9.07
CA THR A 64 5.75 -4.46 8.62
C THR A 64 6.58 -3.25 8.19
N ALA A 65 6.41 -2.75 6.96
CA ALA A 65 5.47 -1.67 6.62
C ALA A 65 5.75 -1.27 5.15
N ALA A 66 5.01 -0.42 4.44
CA ALA A 66 3.99 0.53 4.82
C ALA A 66 3.19 0.88 3.57
N ALA A 67 1.93 1.25 3.77
CA ALA A 67 1.28 2.17 2.87
C ALA A 67 1.95 3.54 2.97
N ALA A 68 2.23 4.17 1.82
CA ALA A 68 2.38 5.61 1.74
C ALA A 68 1.66 6.13 0.48
N LYS A 69 0.72 7.03 0.72
CA LYS A 69 0.19 8.05 -0.20
C LYS A 69 0.07 9.29 0.72
N PRO A 70 0.43 10.52 0.32
CA PRO A 70 -0.01 11.14 -0.94
C PRO A 70 0.93 12.19 -1.58
N GLU A 71 1.20 12.07 -2.88
CA GLU A 71 1.11 13.21 -3.82
C GLU A 71 1.09 12.73 -5.29
N GLU A 72 0.12 13.26 -6.03
CA GLU A 72 -0.04 13.36 -7.49
C GLU A 72 0.22 12.14 -8.42
N PRO A 73 -0.83 11.45 -8.94
CA PRO A 73 -0.63 10.41 -9.95
C PRO A 73 -0.82 10.98 -11.36
N ALA A 74 0.22 11.60 -11.91
CA ALA A 74 0.56 11.40 -13.32
C ALA A 74 1.62 10.29 -13.31
N GLN A 75 1.51 9.14 -13.96
CA GLN A 75 1.10 8.94 -15.34
C GLN A 75 0.44 7.57 -15.52
N GLN A 76 -0.73 7.62 -16.12
CA GLN A 76 -1.32 6.66 -17.06
C GLN A 76 -0.27 5.82 -17.84
N PRO A 77 -0.40 4.49 -17.95
CA PRO A 77 0.14 3.80 -19.12
C PRO A 77 -0.72 4.23 -20.32
N ALA A 78 -0.08 4.91 -21.26
CA ALA A 78 -0.71 5.50 -22.42
C ALA A 78 -1.33 4.46 -23.38
N ALA A 79 -2.38 4.93 -24.07
CA ALA A 79 -2.93 4.48 -25.34
C ALA A 79 -3.73 3.16 -25.37
N GLY A 80 -5.00 3.25 -24.98
CA GLY A 80 -6.08 2.72 -25.82
C GLY A 80 -6.75 3.92 -26.50
N ASP A 81 -6.91 3.85 -27.81
CA ASP A 81 -7.46 4.82 -28.74
C ASP A 81 -8.55 5.76 -28.18
N LYS A 82 -8.46 7.04 -28.58
CA LYS A 82 -9.65 7.89 -28.63
C LYS A 82 -10.57 7.27 -29.68
N ASP A 83 -11.67 6.65 -29.27
CA ASP A 83 -12.94 6.74 -29.99
C ASP A 83 -14.09 6.22 -29.10
N GLU A 84 -15.21 6.94 -29.18
CA GLU A 84 -16.52 6.70 -28.55
C GLU A 84 -16.65 6.81 -27.03
N ALA A 85 -17.23 7.94 -26.61
CA ALA A 85 -17.89 8.12 -25.32
C ALA A 85 -19.16 7.24 -25.20
N GLY A 86 -18.98 5.93 -25.19
CA GLY A 86 -19.92 5.02 -24.54
C GLY A 86 -19.80 5.24 -23.04
N LYS A 87 -20.92 5.48 -22.33
CA LYS A 87 -20.92 5.62 -20.87
C LYS A 87 -20.34 4.35 -20.23
N VAL A 88 -19.05 4.34 -19.88
CA VAL A 88 -18.44 3.24 -19.13
C VAL A 88 -19.04 3.25 -17.73
N LYS A 89 -19.82 2.22 -17.41
CA LYS A 89 -20.50 2.09 -16.11
C LYS A 89 -19.58 1.38 -15.13
N ALA A 90 -19.62 1.80 -13.87
CA ALA A 90 -18.92 1.08 -12.81
C ALA A 90 -19.60 -0.27 -12.56
N VAL A 91 -18.81 -1.34 -12.55
CA VAL A 91 -19.24 -2.70 -12.29
C VAL A 91 -19.08 -2.98 -10.79
N LYS A 92 -20.07 -3.65 -10.20
CA LYS A 92 -20.02 -4.08 -8.80
C LYS A 92 -19.10 -5.31 -8.69
N THR A 93 -17.90 -5.11 -8.17
CA THR A 93 -16.93 -6.19 -7.95
C THR A 93 -16.89 -6.60 -6.49
N VAL A 94 -17.00 -7.90 -6.23
CA VAL A 94 -16.96 -8.49 -4.88
C VAL A 94 -15.61 -9.14 -4.64
N PHE A 95 -14.91 -8.67 -3.61
CA PHE A 95 -13.66 -9.26 -3.14
C PHE A 95 -13.96 -10.18 -1.97
N GLU A 96 -13.45 -11.41 -2.04
CA GLU A 96 -13.64 -12.41 -1.00
C GLU A 96 -12.30 -12.92 -0.48
N TYR A 97 -12.19 -13.05 0.83
CA TYR A 97 -11.01 -13.62 1.49
C TYR A 97 -11.44 -14.65 2.53
N LYS A 98 -10.98 -15.89 2.38
CA LYS A 98 -11.36 -17.02 3.24
C LYS A 98 -10.40 -17.12 4.42
N ASP A 99 -10.83 -16.61 5.57
CA ASP A 99 -10.08 -16.74 6.82
C ASP A 99 -11.01 -16.61 8.03
N ALA A 100 -11.35 -17.76 8.62
CA ALA A 100 -12.20 -17.82 9.80
C ALA A 100 -11.47 -17.38 11.08
N LYS A 101 -10.14 -17.44 11.12
CA LYS A 101 -9.33 -17.13 12.31
C LYS A 101 -8.94 -15.65 12.38
N ALA A 102 -8.90 -14.96 11.25
CA ALA A 102 -8.64 -13.53 11.19
C ALA A 102 -9.62 -12.73 12.06
N LYS A 103 -9.09 -11.74 12.78
CA LYS A 103 -9.88 -10.79 13.61
C LYS A 103 -10.30 -9.57 12.79
N SER A 104 -9.47 -9.14 11.86
CA SER A 104 -9.69 -7.99 10.99
C SER A 104 -9.09 -8.23 9.61
N VAL A 105 -9.86 -7.93 8.57
CA VAL A 105 -9.37 -7.94 7.18
C VAL A 105 -9.73 -6.61 6.52
N LYS A 106 -8.74 -6.02 5.87
CA LYS A 106 -8.89 -4.79 5.09
C LYS A 106 -8.44 -5.04 3.66
N LEU A 107 -9.11 -4.41 2.71
CA LEU A 107 -8.79 -4.41 1.29
C LEU A 107 -8.09 -3.09 0.94
N ALA A 108 -6.97 -3.17 0.23
CA ALA A 108 -6.29 -2.00 -0.33
C ALA A 108 -5.89 -2.29 -1.78
N GLY A 109 -6.17 -1.36 -2.68
CA GLY A 109 -5.79 -1.49 -4.09
C GLY A 109 -5.75 -0.13 -4.78
N SER A 110 -5.36 -0.12 -6.05
CA SER A 110 -5.30 1.11 -6.85
C SER A 110 -6.66 1.84 -6.91
N PHE A 111 -7.77 1.09 -6.96
CA PHE A 111 -9.14 1.62 -6.94
C PHE A 111 -9.55 2.28 -5.62
N THR A 112 -8.91 1.94 -4.48
CA THR A 112 -9.11 2.67 -3.21
C THR A 112 -8.02 3.70 -2.95
N SER A 113 -7.16 4.01 -3.94
CA SER A 113 -5.93 4.79 -3.71
C SER A 113 -5.09 4.23 -2.56
N TRP A 114 -5.01 2.89 -2.45
CA TRP A 114 -4.33 2.17 -1.39
C TRP A 114 -4.83 2.47 0.04
N LYS A 115 -6.02 3.07 0.17
CA LYS A 115 -6.67 3.24 1.47
C LYS A 115 -7.25 1.90 1.93
N ALA A 116 -6.95 1.53 3.16
CA ALA A 116 -7.42 0.30 3.77
C ALA A 116 -8.93 0.36 4.04
N LYS A 117 -9.71 -0.35 3.23
CA LYS A 117 -11.17 -0.47 3.38
C LYS A 117 -11.49 -1.72 4.22
N PRO A 118 -12.17 -1.60 5.37
CA PRO A 118 -12.54 -2.76 6.16
C PRO A 118 -13.49 -3.69 5.39
N MET A 119 -13.28 -4.99 5.52
CA MET A 119 -14.17 -6.02 4.97
C MET A 119 -15.17 -6.50 6.03
N THR A 120 -16.31 -7.03 5.59
CA THR A 120 -17.33 -7.60 6.47
C THR A 120 -17.19 -9.12 6.51
N LYS A 121 -17.09 -9.70 7.71
CA LYS A 121 -17.02 -11.16 7.90
C LYS A 121 -18.43 -11.76 7.90
N LYS A 122 -18.66 -12.77 7.05
CA LYS A 122 -19.88 -13.57 7.01
C LYS A 122 -19.51 -15.05 6.84
N ASN A 123 -19.91 -15.90 7.80
CA ASN A 123 -19.66 -17.35 7.78
C ASN A 123 -18.16 -17.71 7.58
N GLY A 124 -17.25 -16.98 8.21
CA GLY A 124 -15.80 -17.21 8.08
C GLY A 124 -15.18 -16.70 6.76
N VAL A 125 -15.97 -16.03 5.91
CA VAL A 125 -15.49 -15.40 4.68
C VAL A 125 -15.61 -13.88 4.82
N TRP A 126 -14.52 -13.18 4.54
CA TRP A 126 -14.48 -11.73 4.49
C TRP A 126 -14.91 -11.26 3.11
N LYS A 127 -15.85 -10.32 3.04
CA LYS A 127 -16.36 -9.77 1.79
C LYS A 127 -16.27 -8.25 1.77
N ALA A 128 -15.91 -7.69 0.61
CA ALA A 128 -16.02 -6.27 0.34
C ALA A 128 -16.57 -6.04 -1.07
N GLU A 129 -17.53 -5.13 -1.17
CA GLU A 129 -18.13 -4.73 -2.43
C GLU A 129 -17.56 -3.38 -2.84
N VAL A 130 -17.11 -3.26 -4.08
CA VAL A 130 -16.55 -2.02 -4.64
C VAL A 130 -17.06 -1.84 -6.06
N TYR A 131 -17.54 -0.64 -6.37
CA TYR A 131 -17.89 -0.27 -7.74
C TYR A 131 -16.63 0.25 -8.42
N ILE A 132 -16.17 -0.44 -9.45
CA ILE A 132 -14.95 -0.13 -10.19
C ILE A 132 -15.23 -0.20 -11.69
N LEU A 133 -14.59 0.66 -12.47
CA LEU A 133 -14.70 0.61 -13.92
C LEU A 133 -14.02 -0.67 -14.44
N PRO A 134 -14.37 -1.14 -15.65
CA PRO A 134 -13.62 -2.19 -16.32
C PRO A 134 -12.14 -1.83 -16.47
N GLY A 135 -11.27 -2.81 -16.24
CA GLY A 135 -9.83 -2.62 -16.25
C GLY A 135 -9.08 -3.54 -15.29
N ASN A 136 -7.76 -3.37 -15.23
CA ASN A 136 -6.86 -4.21 -14.45
C ASN A 136 -6.37 -3.44 -13.23
N TYR A 137 -6.60 -3.98 -12.04
CA TYR A 137 -6.28 -3.30 -10.78
C TYR A 137 -5.43 -4.17 -9.85
N PRO A 138 -4.23 -3.71 -9.45
CA PRO A 138 -3.48 -4.36 -8.37
C PRO A 138 -4.13 -4.09 -7.01
N TYR A 139 -4.12 -5.11 -6.14
CA TYR A 139 -4.67 -5.07 -4.80
C TYR A 139 -3.99 -6.09 -3.86
N HIS A 140 -4.19 -5.91 -2.56
CA HIS A 140 -3.82 -6.88 -1.53
C HIS A 140 -4.79 -6.82 -0.35
N PHE A 141 -4.75 -7.85 0.48
CA PHE A 141 -5.45 -7.89 1.75
C PHE A 141 -4.49 -7.56 2.90
N THR A 142 -4.99 -6.90 3.93
CA THR A 142 -4.29 -6.72 5.19
C THR A 142 -5.06 -7.44 6.27
N VAL A 143 -4.51 -8.58 6.71
CA VAL A 143 -5.11 -9.48 7.69
C VAL A 143 -4.38 -9.30 9.01
N ASP A 144 -5.07 -8.79 10.03
CA ASP A 144 -4.50 -8.54 11.36
C ASP A 144 -3.18 -7.75 11.32
N GLY A 145 -3.12 -6.76 10.42
CA GLY A 145 -1.95 -5.90 10.23
C GLY A 145 -0.89 -6.44 9.28
N LYS A 146 -1.01 -7.70 8.80
CA LYS A 146 -0.06 -8.30 7.86
C LYS A 146 -0.59 -8.27 6.43
N LYS A 147 0.24 -7.82 5.48
CA LYS A 147 -0.07 -7.87 4.05
C LYS A 147 -0.16 -9.33 3.59
N LYS A 148 -1.22 -9.67 2.87
CA LYS A 148 -1.53 -11.00 2.33
C LYS A 148 -2.03 -10.85 0.89
N LEU A 149 -1.54 -11.75 0.03
CA LEU A 149 -1.95 -11.84 -1.35
C LEU A 149 -3.14 -12.80 -1.47
N ASP A 150 -3.93 -12.63 -2.51
CA ASP A 150 -4.92 -13.61 -2.93
C ASP A 150 -4.21 -14.77 -3.66
N PRO A 151 -4.18 -15.99 -3.10
CA PRO A 151 -3.50 -17.13 -3.72
C PRO A 151 -4.15 -17.59 -5.02
N GLY A 152 -5.43 -17.25 -5.25
CA GLY A 152 -6.19 -17.67 -6.43
C GLY A 152 -6.18 -16.66 -7.57
N LYS A 153 -5.30 -15.66 -7.53
CA LYS A 153 -5.29 -14.55 -8.48
C LYS A 153 -3.91 -14.35 -9.09
N PRO A 154 -3.85 -13.89 -10.35
CA PRO A 154 -2.58 -13.57 -10.99
C PRO A 154 -1.85 -12.48 -10.21
N LYS A 155 -0.52 -12.53 -10.23
CA LYS A 155 0.33 -11.50 -9.62
C LYS A 155 0.61 -10.41 -10.64
N ALA A 156 0.47 -9.17 -10.22
CA ALA A 156 0.97 -8.02 -10.97
C ALA A 156 2.51 -8.04 -10.98
N PRO A 157 3.15 -7.32 -11.93
CA PRO A 157 4.61 -7.12 -11.91
C PRO A 157 5.12 -6.49 -10.61
N THR A 158 4.25 -5.78 -9.87
CA THR A 158 4.55 -5.19 -8.55
C THR A 158 4.52 -6.21 -7.40
N GLY A 159 4.16 -7.47 -7.67
CA GLY A 159 4.02 -8.52 -6.65
C GLY A 159 2.67 -8.52 -5.91
N ASP A 160 1.78 -7.56 -6.18
CA ASP A 160 0.40 -7.52 -5.67
C ASP A 160 -0.51 -8.48 -6.43
N SER A 161 -1.68 -8.80 -5.87
CA SER A 161 -2.72 -9.57 -6.58
C SER A 161 -3.40 -8.70 -7.62
N LEU A 162 -3.73 -9.25 -8.78
CA LEU A 162 -4.37 -8.53 -9.86
C LEU A 162 -5.83 -8.97 -10.00
N VAL A 163 -6.74 -7.99 -10.05
CA VAL A 163 -8.13 -8.20 -10.43
C VAL A 163 -8.37 -7.62 -11.82
N MET A 164 -8.98 -8.42 -12.68
CA MET A 164 -9.46 -7.99 -13.99
C MET A 164 -10.97 -7.76 -13.85
N VAL A 165 -11.44 -6.61 -14.28
CA VAL A 165 -12.86 -6.24 -14.29
C VAL A 165 -13.26 -6.10 -15.74
N GLU A 166 -14.22 -6.92 -16.17
CA GLU A 166 -14.80 -6.89 -17.52
C GLU A 166 -16.07 -6.03 -17.55
#